data_AF-A0A671MJE6-F1
#
_entry.id   AF-A0A671MJE6-F1
#
_cell.length_a   1.000
_cell.length_b   1.000
_cell.length_c   1.000
_cell.angle_alpha   90.00
_cell.angle_beta   90.00
_cell.angle_gamma   90.00
#
_symmetry.space_group_name_H-M   'P 1'
#
loop_
_entity.id
_entity.type
_entity.pdbx_description
1 polymer ?
#
loop_
_entity_poly.entity_id
_entity_poly.type
_entity_poly.pdbx_seq_one_letter_code
_entity_poly.pdbx_strand_id
1 'polypeptide(L)' 'MSCFLANFQYCVWTDGLNALLGKEMTSEFTRSDMDTLLNMEMKLRLLDLENIQIPEVPPPIPKEPSNYDFVYDCN' A
#
# COMPACT_ATOMS: atom_id res chain seq x y z
N MET A 1 -5.69 -5.34 -33.99
CA MET A 1 -6.63 -4.55 -33.15
C MET A 1 -7.64 -5.43 -32.41
N SER A 2 -8.22 -6.48 -33.02
CA SER A 2 -9.20 -7.36 -32.35
C SER A 2 -8.65 -8.22 -31.18
N CYS A 3 -7.37 -8.61 -31.20
CA CYS A 3 -6.80 -9.49 -30.17
C CYS A 3 -6.57 -8.82 -28.79
N PHE A 4 -6.40 -7.49 -28.74
CA PHE A 4 -6.12 -6.77 -27.48
C PHE A 4 -7.35 -6.62 -26.58
N LEU A 5 -8.55 -6.47 -27.16
CA LEU A 5 -9.79 -6.39 -26.38
C LEU A 5 -10.11 -7.71 -25.67
N ALA A 6 -9.75 -8.84 -26.27
CA ALA A 6 -9.97 -10.16 -25.68
C ALA A 6 -9.15 -10.38 -24.39
N ASN A 7 -7.90 -9.91 -24.35
CA ASN A 7 -7.03 -10.06 -23.18
C ASN A 7 -7.50 -9.21 -21.99
N PHE A 8 -7.82 -7.94 -22.21
CA PHE A 8 -8.32 -7.07 -21.13
C PHE A 8 -9.64 -7.60 -20.55
N GLN A 9 -10.60 -7.94 -21.41
CA GLN A 9 -11.88 -8.46 -20.98
C GLN A 9 -11.72 -9.79 -20.24
N TYR A 10 -10.84 -10.69 -20.71
CA TYR A 10 -10.54 -11.94 -20.02
C TYR A 10 -10.02 -11.72 -18.60
N CYS A 11 -9.08 -10.79 -18.39
CA CYS A 11 -8.54 -10.48 -17.07
C CYS A 11 -9.62 -9.93 -16.13
N VAL A 12 -10.42 -8.96 -16.57
CA VAL A 12 -11.50 -8.38 -15.76
C VAL A 12 -12.51 -9.45 -15.32
N TRP A 13 -12.93 -10.33 -16.22
CA TRP A 13 -13.89 -11.39 -15.89
C TRP A 13 -13.31 -12.46 -14.97
N THR A 14 -12.08 -12.90 -15.23
CA THR A 14 -11.43 -13.94 -14.40
C THR A 14 -11.18 -13.44 -12.98
N ASP A 15 -10.67 -12.23 -12.83
CA ASP A 15 -10.47 -11.62 -11.51
C ASP A 15 -11.78 -11.31 -10.81
N GLY A 16 -12.79 -10.80 -11.53
CA GLY A 16 -14.13 -10.56 -10.97
C GLY A 16 -14.77 -11.85 -10.42
N LEU A 17 -14.68 -12.96 -11.16
CA LEU A 17 -15.15 -14.26 -10.69
C LEU A 17 -14.35 -14.77 -9.48
N ASN A 18 -13.03 -14.62 -9.49
CA ASN A 18 -12.20 -14.98 -8.34
C ASN A 18 -12.60 -14.18 -7.10
N ALA A 19 -12.81 -12.87 -7.22
CA ALA A 19 -13.25 -12.01 -6.13
C ALA A 19 -14.61 -12.45 -5.56
N LEU A 20 -15.59 -12.79 -6.43
CA LEU A 20 -16.90 -13.30 -6.00
C LEU A 20 -16.80 -14.64 -5.26
N LEU A 21 -15.81 -15.47 -5.59
CA LEU A 21 -15.52 -16.74 -4.93
C LEU A 21 -14.61 -16.58 -3.70
N GLY A 22 -14.21 -15.35 -3.34
CA GLY A 22 -13.28 -15.08 -2.24
C GLY A 22 -11.85 -15.54 -2.51
N LYS A 23 -11.48 -15.69 -3.78
CA LYS A 23 -10.13 -16.06 -4.24
C LYS A 23 -9.34 -14.81 -4.64
N GLU A 24 -8.03 -14.94 -4.65
CA GLU A 24 -7.13 -13.87 -5.11
C GLU A 24 -7.36 -13.54 -6.59
N MET A 25 -7.29 -12.25 -6.91
CA MET A 25 -7.22 -11.74 -8.29
C MET A 25 -5.77 -11.82 -8.74
N THR A 26 -5.50 -12.48 -9.86
CA THR A 26 -4.14 -12.88 -10.25
C THR A 26 -3.71 -12.32 -11.61
N SER A 27 -4.56 -11.56 -12.31
CA SER A 27 -4.14 -11.00 -13.60
C SER A 27 -3.04 -9.95 -13.47
N GLU A 28 -2.26 -9.81 -14.53
CA GLU A 28 -1.25 -8.76 -14.63
C GLU A 28 -1.86 -7.36 -14.59
N PHE A 29 -3.11 -7.20 -15.06
CA PHE A 29 -3.83 -5.92 -14.97
C PHE A 29 -4.10 -5.54 -13.53
N THR A 30 -4.68 -6.45 -12.73
CA THR A 30 -4.93 -6.18 -11.31
C THR A 30 -3.65 -5.92 -10.54
N ARG A 31 -2.56 -6.64 -10.86
CA ARG A 31 -1.25 -6.39 -10.26
C ARG A 31 -0.72 -4.99 -10.60
N SER A 32 -0.77 -4.60 -11.87
CA SER A 32 -0.32 -3.27 -12.32
C SER A 32 -1.14 -2.13 -11.70
N ASP A 33 -2.46 -2.31 -11.61
CA ASP A 33 -3.35 -1.35 -10.99
C ASP A 33 -3.05 -1.22 -9.49
N MET A 34 -2.85 -2.34 -8.79
CA MET A 34 -2.45 -2.37 -7.38
C MET A 34 -1.12 -1.64 -7.17
N ASP A 35 -0.10 -1.95 -7.97
CA ASP A 35 1.20 -1.28 -7.89
C ASP A 35 1.06 0.23 -8.10
N THR A 36 0.22 0.65 -9.05
CA THR A 36 -0.03 2.07 -9.32
C THR A 36 -0.68 2.77 -8.12
N LEU A 37 -1.74 2.19 -7.57
CA LEU A 37 -2.48 2.75 -6.44
C LEU A 37 -1.62 2.82 -5.18
N LEU A 38 -0.94 1.71 -4.85
CA LEU A 38 -0.08 1.63 -3.67
C LEU A 38 1.10 2.60 -3.77
N ASN A 39 1.70 2.76 -4.95
CA ASN A 39 2.77 3.73 -5.14
C ASN A 39 2.31 5.16 -4.90
N MET A 40 1.10 5.52 -5.35
CA MET A 40 0.53 6.85 -5.08
C MET A 40 0.26 7.04 -3.59
N GLU A 41 -0.35 6.07 -2.93
CA GLU A 41 -0.63 6.14 -1.50
C GLU A 41 0.65 6.23 -0.66
N MET A 42 1.65 5.41 -0.96
CA MET A 42 2.96 5.46 -0.29
C MET A 42 3.62 6.82 -0.48
N LYS A 43 3.59 7.39 -1.69
CA LYS A 43 4.13 8.74 -1.93
C LYS A 43 3.42 9.81 -1.09
N LEU A 44 2.09 9.72 -0.94
CA LEU A 44 1.33 10.66 -0.10
C LEU A 44 1.73 10.55 1.38
N ARG A 45 1.95 9.33 1.89
CA ARG A 45 2.41 9.11 3.28
C ARG A 45 3.84 9.60 3.52
N LEU A 46 4.67 9.62 2.47
CA LEU A 46 6.06 10.03 2.55
C LEU A 46 6.26 11.53 2.29
N LEU A 47 5.21 12.32 2.05
CA LEU A 47 5.31 13.77 1.85
C LEU A 47 5.96 14.48 3.05
N ASP A 48 5.59 14.10 4.28
CA ASP A 48 6.16 14.68 5.50
C ASP A 48 7.63 14.27 5.75
N LEU A 49 8.11 13.26 5.01
CA LEU A 49 9.48 12.74 5.08
C LEU A 49 10.32 13.19 3.89
N GLU A 50 9.86 14.17 3.11
CA GLU A 50 10.61 14.70 1.98
C GLU A 50 11.96 15.26 2.46
N ASN A 51 13.06 14.80 1.85
CA ASN A 51 14.45 15.12 2.21
C ASN A 51 14.97 14.50 3.54
N ILE A 52 14.19 13.66 4.21
CA ILE A 52 14.66 12.88 5.36
C ILE A 52 15.29 11.57 4.85
N GLN A 53 16.50 11.25 5.33
CA GLN A 53 17.12 9.97 5.04
C GLN A 53 16.37 8.85 5.79
N ILE A 54 15.74 7.95 5.02
CA ILE A 54 15.06 6.78 5.59
C ILE A 54 16.13 5.77 6.02
N PRO A 55 16.20 5.38 7.30
CA PRO A 55 17.20 4.43 7.77
C PRO A 55 16.90 3.02 7.21
N GLU A 56 17.96 2.29 6.85
CA GLU A 56 17.83 0.90 6.36
C GLU A 56 17.31 -0.07 7.43
N VAL A 57 17.62 0.21 8.70
CA VAL A 57 17.20 -0.58 9.85
C VAL A 57 16.33 0.28 10.75
N PRO A 58 15.20 -0.24 11.28
CA PRO A 58 14.39 0.50 12.25
C PRO A 58 15.24 0.93 13.45
N PRO A 59 15.13 2.19 13.92
CA PRO A 59 15.85 2.64 15.11
C PRO A 59 15.42 1.83 16.34
N PRO A 60 16.33 1.56 17.30
CA PRO A 60 15.98 0.82 18.50
C PRO A 60 14.91 1.58 19.31
N ILE A 61 13.88 0.87 19.74
CA ILE A 61 12.84 1.43 20.61
C ILE A 61 13.48 1.69 21.99
N PRO A 62 13.45 2.94 22.51
CA PRO A 62 13.99 3.24 23.82
C PRO A 62 13.17 2.55 24.93
N LYS A 63 13.80 2.34 26.10
CA LYS A 63 13.06 1.90 27.30
C LYS A 63 12.01 2.95 27.65
N GLU A 64 10.91 2.48 28.23
CA GLU A 64 9.87 3.37 28.72
C GLU A 64 10.43 4.38 29.74
N PRO A 65 9.86 5.60 29.79
CA PRO A 65 10.21 6.59 30.80
C PRO A 65 9.98 6.03 32.22
N SER A 66 10.75 6.52 33.20
CA SER A 66 10.59 6.11 34.59
C SER A 66 9.33 6.65 35.27
N ASN A 67 8.68 7.66 34.69
CA ASN A 67 7.43 8.24 35.15
C ASN A 67 6.61 8.76 33.95
N TYR A 68 5.33 9.04 34.20
CA TYR A 68 4.38 9.57 33.22
C TYR A 68 3.85 10.96 33.62
N ASP A 69 4.67 11.75 34.32
CA ASP A 69 4.33 13.11 34.75
C ASP A 69 4.53 14.09 33.59
N PHE A 70 3.58 14.11 32.67
CA PHE A 70 3.65 14.96 31.48
C PHE A 70 3.54 16.45 31.83
N VAL A 71 4.36 17.28 31.18
CA VAL A 71 4.36 18.75 31.38
C VAL A 71 3.12 19.42 30.78
N TYR A 72 2.47 18.76 29.83
CA TYR A 72 1.32 19.28 29.09
C TYR A 72 0.15 18.32 29.19
N ASP A 73 -1.04 18.87 29.38
CA ASP A 73 -2.29 18.14 29.25
C ASP A 73 -2.61 17.89 27.76
N CYS A 74 -3.20 16.73 27.44
CA CYS A 74 -3.77 16.49 26.12
C CYS A 74 -5.18 17.10 26.04
N ASN A 75 -5.44 17.88 24.98
CA ASN A 75 -6.77 18.39 24.63
C ASN A 75 -7.61 17.37 23.87
#